data_AF-A0A6M0IMM8-F1
#
_entry.id   AF-A0A6M0IMM8-F1
#
_cell.length_a   1.000
_cell.length_b   1.000
_cell.length_c   1.000
_cell.angle_alpha   90.00
_cell.angle_beta   90.00
_cell.angle_gamma   90.00
#
_symmetry.space_group_name_H-M   'P 1'
#
loop_
_entity.id
_entity.type
_entity.pdbx_description
1 polymer ?
#
loop_
_entity_poly.entity_id
_entity_poly.type
_entity_poly.pdbx_seq_one_letter_code
_entity_poly.pdbx_strand_id
1 'polypeptide(L)'
;MNSPIECPKCGSTQIRAQQRGFNEDTASIAVTDEEEINHLPSNNNIENHCLTCGHRWKPVNEFNAGFEEQIETDFFDEQQVQAQFYEDYESGRFDKARLRVPASVNDLYKKRGLNAAYRYLKSLDKGSEKFKSKLLAGGLAILLVIIVLVVRSCG
;
A
#
# COMPACT_ATOMS: atom_id res chain seq x y z
N MET A 1 14.41 -23.91 17.12
CA MET A 1 14.05 -25.34 17.14
C MET A 1 12.83 -25.44 16.24
N ASN A 2 13.03 -25.80 14.97
CA ASN A 2 11.95 -25.86 13.98
C ASN A 2 11.27 -27.22 14.12
N SER A 3 9.97 -27.22 14.39
CA SER A 3 9.19 -28.46 14.48
C SER A 3 8.74 -28.85 13.07
N PRO A 4 8.87 -30.13 12.66
CA PRO A 4 8.41 -30.55 11.34
C PRO A 4 6.91 -30.32 11.21
N ILE A 5 6.46 -29.78 10.07
CA ILE A 5 5.04 -29.60 9.80
C ILE A 5 4.39 -30.99 9.71
N GLU A 6 3.39 -31.24 10.55
CA GLU A 6 2.63 -32.49 10.59
C GLU A 6 1.18 -32.27 10.19
N CYS A 7 0.56 -33.28 9.57
CA CYS A 7 -0.86 -33.23 9.27
C CYS A 7 -1.69 -33.23 10.57
N PRO A 8 -2.58 -32.24 10.79
CA PRO A 8 -3.35 -32.13 12.04
C PRO A 8 -4.33 -33.29 12.25
N LYS A 9 -4.61 -34.08 11.21
CA LYS A 9 -5.56 -35.20 11.27
C LYS A 9 -4.88 -36.54 11.54
N CYS A 10 -3.65 -36.75 11.09
CA CYS A 10 -3.01 -38.07 11.16
C CYS A 10 -1.53 -38.05 11.61
N GLY A 11 -0.96 -36.88 11.92
CA GLY A 11 0.44 -36.74 12.34
C GLY A 11 1.47 -37.06 11.26
N SER A 12 1.04 -37.20 9.99
CA SER A 12 1.96 -37.51 8.90
C SER A 12 2.69 -36.25 8.43
N THR A 13 4.01 -36.36 8.25
CA THR A 13 4.89 -35.32 7.69
C THR A 13 4.87 -35.27 6.15
N GLN A 14 4.12 -36.14 5.49
CA GLN A 14 4.00 -36.17 4.03
C GLN A 14 2.92 -35.19 3.56
N ILE A 15 3.35 -33.96 3.27
CA ILE A 15 2.49 -32.82 2.92
C ILE A 15 2.92 -32.27 1.57
N ARG A 16 1.95 -31.89 0.75
CA ARG A 16 2.21 -31.18 -0.52
C ARG A 16 1.43 -29.86 -0.52
N ALA A 17 2.12 -28.79 -0.90
CA ALA A 17 1.54 -27.47 -1.08
C ALA A 17 1.07 -27.34 -2.54
N GLN A 18 -0.22 -27.06 -2.77
CA GLN A 18 -0.74 -26.82 -4.11
C GLN A 18 -1.22 -25.38 -4.22
N GLN A 19 -0.62 -24.61 -5.12
CA GLN A 19 -1.11 -23.29 -5.49
C GLN A 19 -2.27 -23.46 -6.48
N ARG A 20 -3.45 -22.93 -6.15
CA ARG A 20 -4.56 -22.85 -7.12
C ARG A 20 -4.20 -21.82 -8.21
N GLY A 21 -4.01 -22.28 -9.45
CA GLY A 21 -3.81 -21.43 -10.63
C GLY A 21 -2.52 -21.68 -11.43
N PHE A 22 -1.62 -22.54 -10.95
CA PHE A 22 -0.53 -23.06 -11.78
C PHE A 22 -0.98 -24.38 -12.38
N ASN A 23 -1.03 -24.43 -13.71
CA ASN A 23 -1.31 -25.65 -14.46
C ASN A 23 -0.34 -26.75 -14.01
N GLU A 24 -0.91 -27.94 -13.88
CA GLU A 24 -0.25 -29.23 -13.67
C GLU A 24 1.04 -29.32 -14.49
N ASP A 25 2.21 -29.28 -13.85
CA ASP A 25 3.27 -30.24 -14.21
C ASP A 25 4.53 -30.26 -13.33
N THR A 26 4.86 -29.24 -12.53
CA THR A 26 6.19 -29.28 -11.87
C THR A 26 6.23 -28.56 -10.52
N ALA A 27 5.94 -29.30 -9.46
CA ALA A 27 6.52 -29.08 -8.13
C ALA A 27 6.10 -30.23 -7.22
N SER A 28 6.78 -31.36 -7.36
CA SER A 28 6.85 -32.37 -6.30
C SER A 28 7.91 -31.92 -5.31
N ILE A 29 7.68 -30.79 -4.64
CA ILE A 29 8.56 -30.34 -3.57
C ILE A 29 8.15 -31.16 -2.35
N ALA A 30 8.98 -32.14 -2.00
CA ALA A 30 8.93 -32.74 -0.69
C ALA A 30 9.39 -31.64 0.28
N VAL A 31 8.44 -30.92 0.86
CA VAL A 31 8.71 -29.83 1.80
C VAL A 31 9.23 -30.48 3.09
N THR A 32 10.55 -30.64 3.20
CA THR A 32 11.20 -31.05 4.44
C THR A 32 11.53 -29.88 5.34
N ASP A 33 11.55 -28.66 4.81
CA ASP A 33 11.99 -27.46 5.52
C ASP A 33 11.04 -26.27 5.32
N GLU A 34 10.69 -25.61 6.42
CA GLU A 34 9.81 -24.42 6.46
C GLU A 34 10.38 -23.19 5.72
N GLU A 35 11.67 -23.19 5.39
CA GLU A 35 12.32 -22.05 4.74
C GLU A 35 11.90 -21.86 3.28
N GLU A 36 11.47 -22.91 2.57
CA GLU A 36 11.18 -22.79 1.13
C GLU A 36 9.78 -22.21 0.84
N ILE A 37 8.89 -22.16 1.84
CA ILE A 37 7.56 -21.56 1.70
C ILE A 37 7.64 -20.03 1.79
N ASN A 38 8.67 -19.49 2.46
CA ASN A 38 8.83 -18.05 2.70
C ASN A 38 9.23 -17.23 1.45
N HIS A 39 9.51 -17.88 0.32
CA HIS A 39 9.83 -17.22 -0.95
C HIS A 39 8.69 -17.25 -1.97
N LEU A 40 7.51 -17.75 -1.60
CA LEU A 40 6.37 -17.76 -2.50
C LEU A 40 5.62 -16.42 -2.42
N PRO A 41 5.39 -15.74 -3.57
CA PRO A 41 4.73 -14.43 -3.58
C PRO A 41 3.34 -14.52 -2.94
N SER A 42 3.14 -13.64 -1.97
CA SER A 42 2.02 -13.52 -1.00
C SER A 42 0.60 -13.33 -1.59
N ASN A 43 0.37 -13.64 -2.87
CA ASN A 43 -0.94 -13.45 -3.52
C ASN A 43 -1.66 -14.75 -3.88
N ASN A 44 -1.12 -15.91 -3.51
CA ASN A 44 -1.64 -17.19 -3.98
C ASN A 44 -2.24 -17.97 -2.80
N ASN A 45 -3.51 -18.37 -2.94
CA ASN A 45 -4.19 -19.33 -2.07
C ASN A 45 -3.46 -20.68 -2.13
N ILE A 46 -2.45 -20.86 -1.27
CA ILE A 46 -1.75 -22.13 -1.09
C ILE A 46 -2.58 -23.00 -0.16
N GLU A 47 -3.05 -24.15 -0.64
CA GLU A 47 -3.71 -25.16 0.18
C GLU A 47 -2.72 -26.30 0.43
N ASN A 48 -2.50 -26.63 1.71
CA ASN A 48 -1.73 -27.82 2.09
C ASN A 48 -2.64 -29.05 2.01
N HIS A 49 -2.11 -30.14 1.47
CA HIS A 49 -2.80 -31.42 1.46
C HIS A 49 -1.89 -32.54 1.97
N CYS A 50 -2.43 -33.36 2.86
CA CYS A 50 -1.75 -34.56 3.33
C CYS A 50 -1.89 -35.68 2.29
N LEU A 51 -0.76 -36.26 1.89
CA LEU A 51 -0.72 -37.38 0.95
C LEU A 51 -1.22 -38.69 1.58
N THR A 52 -1.15 -38.80 2.91
CA THR A 52 -1.51 -40.01 3.65
C THR A 52 -3.01 -40.14 3.90
N CYS A 53 -3.68 -39.06 4.33
CA CYS A 53 -5.12 -39.10 4.67
C CYS A 53 -6.00 -38.22 3.76
N GLY A 54 -5.41 -37.52 2.78
CA GLY A 54 -6.13 -36.63 1.87
C GLY A 54 -6.69 -35.36 2.52
N HIS A 55 -6.44 -35.14 3.82
CA HIS A 55 -6.92 -33.97 4.52
C HIS A 55 -6.28 -32.70 3.99
N ARG A 56 -7.08 -31.67 3.76
CA ARG A 56 -6.63 -30.37 3.26
C ARG A 56 -6.83 -29.33 4.34
N TRP A 57 -5.84 -28.49 4.54
CA TRP A 57 -5.92 -27.34 5.43
C TRP A 57 -5.17 -26.17 4.81
N LYS A 58 -5.59 -24.96 5.15
CA LYS A 58 -4.80 -23.79 4.83
C LYS A 58 -3.67 -23.73 5.86
N PRO A 59 -2.42 -23.44 5.45
CA PRO A 59 -1.43 -23.01 6.44
C PRO A 59 -2.04 -21.81 7.15
N VAL A 60 -2.32 -21.96 8.44
CA VAL A 60 -2.64 -20.81 9.28
C VAL A 60 -1.31 -20.11 9.41
N ASN A 61 -1.03 -19.18 8.51
CA ASN A 61 0.08 -18.27 8.68
C ASN A 61 -0.18 -17.59 10.03
N GLU A 62 0.62 -17.92 11.05
CA GLU A 62 0.72 -17.11 12.27
C GLU A 62 1.13 -15.66 11.93
N PHE A 63 1.58 -15.42 10.68
CA PHE A 63 1.74 -14.11 10.08
C PHE A 63 0.44 -13.31 9.84
N ASN A 64 -0.73 -13.97 9.75
CA ASN A 64 -2.00 -13.29 9.49
C ASN A 64 -2.67 -12.75 10.75
N ALA A 65 -2.28 -13.21 11.95
CA ALA A 65 -2.78 -12.63 13.20
C ALA A 65 -2.18 -11.23 13.47
N GLY A 66 -1.01 -10.93 12.89
CA GLY A 66 -0.42 -9.58 12.94
C GLY A 66 -0.83 -8.66 11.78
N PHE A 67 -1.38 -9.21 10.70
CA PHE A 67 -1.69 -8.43 9.49
C PHE A 67 -3.10 -7.84 9.50
N GLU A 68 -4.08 -8.47 10.17
CA GLU A 68 -5.41 -7.88 10.34
C GLU A 68 -5.46 -6.80 11.44
N GLU A 69 -4.56 -6.83 12.43
CA GLU A 69 -4.46 -5.80 13.46
C GLU A 69 -3.55 -4.60 13.04
N GLN A 70 -2.93 -4.66 11.85
CA GLN A 70 -2.26 -3.53 11.19
C GLN A 70 -3.00 -3.02 9.95
N ILE A 71 -4.24 -3.47 9.71
CA ILE A 71 -5.23 -2.71 8.91
C ILE A 71 -5.88 -1.63 9.78
N GLU A 72 -5.31 -1.32 10.94
CA GLU A 72 -5.19 0.08 11.34
C GLU A 72 -4.02 0.66 10.54
N THR A 73 -4.17 0.75 9.22
CA THR A 73 -3.22 1.47 8.39
C THR A 73 -3.19 2.88 8.95
N ASP A 74 -2.08 3.18 9.62
CA ASP A 74 -1.41 4.44 9.63
C ASP A 74 -2.07 5.36 8.61
N PHE A 75 -2.84 6.32 9.10
CA PHE A 75 -3.00 7.60 8.43
C PHE A 75 -1.61 8.22 8.34
N PHE A 76 -0.72 7.66 7.52
CA PHE A 76 0.40 8.39 6.98
C PHE A 76 -0.25 9.54 6.25
N ASP A 77 -0.17 10.71 6.87
CA ASP A 77 -0.61 11.98 6.32
C ASP A 77 -0.17 11.99 4.85
N GLU A 78 -1.12 11.99 3.92
CA GLU A 78 -0.85 11.84 2.49
C GLU A 78 0.19 12.90 2.05
N GLN A 79 0.23 14.03 2.77
CA GLN A 79 1.25 15.06 2.66
C GLN A 79 2.67 14.58 2.97
N GLN A 80 2.89 13.78 4.01
CA GLN A 80 4.21 13.25 4.35
C GLN A 80 4.70 12.27 3.29
N VAL A 81 3.83 11.38 2.81
CA VAL A 81 4.15 10.45 1.73
C VAL A 81 4.52 11.22 0.46
N GLN A 82 3.73 12.25 0.13
CA GLN A 82 3.98 13.13 -1.00
C GLN A 82 5.29 13.93 -0.86
N ALA A 83 5.61 14.42 0.34
CA ALA A 83 6.86 15.14 0.61
C ALA A 83 8.09 14.23 0.45
N GLN A 84 8.04 13.02 0.99
CA GLN A 84 9.11 12.04 0.83
C GLN A 84 9.28 11.61 -0.63
N PHE A 85 8.16 11.44 -1.35
CA PHE A 85 8.17 11.18 -2.78
C PHE A 85 8.88 12.29 -3.56
N TYR A 86 8.58 13.56 -3.25
CA TYR A 86 9.27 14.70 -3.87
C TYR A 86 10.76 14.73 -3.57
N GLU A 87 11.14 14.52 -2.32
CA GLU A 87 12.54 14.51 -1.92
C GLU A 87 13.32 13.42 -2.67
N ASP A 88 12.80 12.20 -2.73
CA ASP A 88 13.43 11.09 -3.43
C ASP A 88 13.48 11.31 -4.95
N TYR A 89 12.44 11.90 -5.53
CA TYR A 89 12.42 12.22 -6.96
C TYR A 89 13.41 13.33 -7.33
N GLU A 90 13.46 14.42 -6.57
CA GLU A 90 14.31 15.58 -6.84
C GLU A 90 15.80 15.30 -6.53
N SER A 91 16.07 14.39 -5.59
CA SER A 91 17.42 13.89 -5.31
C SER A 91 17.91 12.82 -6.30
N GLY A 92 17.10 12.42 -7.27
CA GLY A 92 17.45 11.41 -8.28
C GLY A 92 17.39 9.96 -7.77
N ARG A 93 16.85 9.71 -6.57
CA ARG A 93 16.68 8.39 -5.97
C ARG A 93 15.39 7.73 -6.48
N PHE A 94 15.32 7.47 -7.79
CA PHE A 94 14.08 7.02 -8.45
C PHE A 94 13.55 5.69 -7.92
N ASP A 95 14.42 4.76 -7.51
CA ASP A 95 13.98 3.47 -6.96
C ASP A 95 13.22 3.65 -5.64
N LYS A 96 13.66 4.58 -4.79
CA LYS A 96 12.94 4.95 -3.56
C LYS A 96 11.64 5.70 -3.87
N ALA A 97 11.67 6.62 -4.84
CA ALA A 97 10.49 7.34 -5.28
C ALA A 97 9.38 6.41 -5.80
N ARG A 98 9.73 5.30 -6.47
CA ARG A 98 8.76 4.29 -6.93
C ARG A 98 8.05 3.56 -5.79
N LEU A 99 8.74 3.34 -4.67
CA LEU A 99 8.17 2.67 -3.50
C LEU A 99 7.23 3.59 -2.72
N ARG A 100 7.37 4.91 -2.89
CA ARG A 100 6.64 5.94 -2.14
C ARG A 100 5.62 6.71 -2.98
N VAL A 101 5.16 6.11 -4.08
CA VAL A 101 4.13 6.74 -4.93
C VAL A 101 2.82 6.83 -4.15
N PRO A 102 2.23 8.03 -3.96
CA PRO A 102 0.96 8.17 -3.28
C PRO A 102 -0.15 7.39 -3.98
N ALA A 103 -1.07 6.83 -3.20
CA ALA A 103 -2.19 6.04 -3.72
C ALA A 103 -3.03 6.83 -4.75
N SER A 104 -3.22 8.14 -4.50
CA SER A 104 -3.95 9.06 -5.37
C SER A 104 -3.40 9.18 -6.81
N VAL A 105 -2.14 8.81 -7.05
CA VAL A 105 -1.50 8.90 -8.37
C VAL A 105 -0.95 7.58 -8.89
N ASN A 106 -1.23 6.47 -8.20
CA ASN A 106 -0.71 5.15 -8.56
C ASN A 106 -1.16 4.72 -9.97
N ASP A 107 -2.43 4.97 -10.32
CA ASP A 107 -2.94 4.66 -11.67
C ASP A 107 -2.25 5.47 -12.77
N LEU A 108 -1.92 6.73 -12.49
CA LEU A 108 -1.20 7.59 -13.42
C LEU A 108 0.25 7.12 -13.57
N TYR A 109 0.88 6.73 -12.46
CA TYR A 109 2.20 6.12 -12.45
C TYR A 109 2.25 4.85 -13.31
N LYS A 110 1.30 3.92 -13.13
CA LYS A 110 1.24 2.68 -13.92
C LYS A 110 1.07 2.95 -15.43
N LYS A 111 0.29 3.98 -15.80
CA LYS A 111 -0.02 4.29 -17.21
C LYS A 111 1.04 5.13 -17.92
N ARG A 112 1.65 6.10 -17.22
CA ARG A 112 2.50 7.15 -17.81
C ARG A 112 3.87 7.29 -17.16
N GLY A 113 4.15 6.50 -16.13
CA GLY A 113 5.42 6.49 -15.43
C GLY A 113 5.57 7.57 -14.35
N LEU A 114 6.73 7.54 -13.71
CA LEU A 114 7.08 8.34 -12.53
C LEU A 114 7.03 9.85 -12.81
N ASN A 115 7.52 10.28 -13.97
CA ASN A 115 7.56 11.70 -14.35
C ASN A 115 6.16 12.30 -14.48
N ALA A 116 5.20 11.52 -14.96
CA ALA A 116 3.81 11.97 -15.08
C ALA A 116 3.14 12.11 -13.71
N ALA A 117 3.38 11.15 -12.81
CA ALA A 117 2.91 11.22 -11.43
C ALA A 117 3.47 12.47 -10.71
N TYR A 118 4.77 12.72 -10.83
CA TYR A 118 5.41 13.91 -10.26
C TYR A 118 4.81 15.22 -10.79
N ARG A 119 4.67 15.35 -12.12
CA ARG A 119 4.11 16.58 -12.72
C ARG A 119 2.67 16.81 -12.29
N TYR A 120 1.88 15.75 -12.16
CA TYR A 120 0.50 15.84 -11.72
C TYR A 120 0.40 16.30 -10.27
N LEU A 121 1.12 15.66 -9.34
CA LEU A 121 1.18 16.09 -7.93
C LEU A 121 1.62 17.56 -7.82
N LYS A 122 2.69 17.94 -8.53
CA LYS A 122 3.20 19.32 -8.51
C LYS A 122 2.23 20.35 -9.13
N SER A 123 1.31 19.91 -9.99
CA SER A 123 0.26 20.78 -10.52
C SER A 123 -0.88 21.01 -9.53
N LEU A 124 -1.20 20.01 -8.69
CA LEU A 124 -2.20 20.13 -7.62
C LEU A 124 -1.73 21.13 -6.55
N ASP A 125 -0.48 21.03 -6.12
CA ASP A 125 0.08 21.94 -5.11
C ASP A 125 0.03 23.40 -5.57
N LYS A 126 0.47 23.67 -6.81
CA LYS A 126 0.41 25.01 -7.42
C LYS A 126 -1.03 25.53 -7.56
N GLY A 127 -2.00 24.65 -7.77
CA GLY A 127 -3.42 25.01 -7.82
C GLY A 127 -3.92 25.47 -6.46
N SER A 128 -3.53 24.76 -5.40
CA SER A 128 -3.95 25.05 -4.03
C SER A 128 -3.45 26.42 -3.53
N GLU A 129 -2.19 26.79 -3.84
CA GLU A 129 -1.62 28.08 -3.43
C GLU A 129 -2.32 29.26 -4.10
N LYS A 130 -2.62 29.14 -5.40
CA LYS A 130 -3.37 30.17 -6.14
C LYS A 130 -4.77 30.35 -5.58
N PHE A 131 -5.41 29.27 -5.15
CA PHE A 131 -6.74 29.32 -4.56
C PHE A 131 -6.72 29.99 -3.17
N LYS A 132 -5.77 29.61 -2.31
CA LYS A 132 -5.56 30.23 -0.98
C LYS A 132 -5.30 31.73 -1.09
N SER A 133 -4.43 32.15 -2.01
CA SER A 133 -4.12 33.56 -2.23
C SER A 133 -5.36 34.37 -2.65
N LYS A 134 -6.19 33.82 -3.55
CA LYS A 134 -7.42 34.48 -4.00
C LYS A 134 -8.47 34.59 -2.89
N LEU A 135 -8.61 33.56 -2.06
CA LEU A 135 -9.53 33.58 -0.92
C LEU A 135 -9.12 34.64 0.11
N LEU A 136 -7.84 34.75 0.43
CA LEU A 136 -7.33 35.78 1.34
C LEU A 136 -7.58 37.19 0.81
N ALA A 137 -7.25 37.43 -0.47
CA ALA A 137 -7.48 38.74 -1.10
C ALA A 137 -8.97 39.11 -1.15
N GLY A 138 -9.85 38.15 -1.49
CA GLY A 138 -11.29 38.35 -1.52
C GLY A 138 -11.88 38.63 -0.12
N GLY A 139 -11.46 37.87 0.89
CA GLY A 139 -11.88 38.08 2.27
C GLY A 139 -11.48 39.46 2.81
N LEU A 140 -10.26 39.91 2.49
CA LEU A 140 -9.75 41.23 2.90
C LEU A 140 -10.51 42.37 2.21
N ALA A 141 -10.86 42.21 0.93
CA ALA A 141 -11.69 43.18 0.21
C ALA A 141 -13.10 43.30 0.81
N ILE A 142 -13.74 42.18 1.15
CA ILE A 142 -15.07 42.18 1.80
C ILE A 142 -15.00 42.86 3.16
N LEU A 143 -13.96 42.57 3.94
CA LEU A 143 -13.77 43.17 5.26
C LEU A 143 -13.60 44.69 5.19
N LEU A 144 -12.85 45.19 4.20
CA LEU A 144 -12.72 46.64 3.95
C LEU A 144 -14.07 47.28 3.58
N VAL A 145 -14.89 46.62 2.76
CA VAL A 145 -16.22 47.12 2.40
C VAL A 145 -17.11 47.23 3.64
N ILE A 146 -17.10 46.23 4.52
CA ILE A 146 -17.86 46.26 5.79
C ILE A 146 -17.40 47.42 6.66
N ILE A 147 -16.09 47.62 6.83
CA ILE A 147 -15.55 48.74 7.61
C ILE A 147 -16.03 50.07 7.05
N VAL A 148 -15.95 50.26 5.73
CA VAL A 148 -16.42 51.50 5.07
C VAL A 148 -17.92 51.72 5.31
N LEU A 149 -18.74 50.67 5.24
CA LEU A 149 -20.18 50.77 5.50
C LEU A 149 -20.48 51.14 6.96
N VAL A 150 -19.77 50.53 7.92
CA VAL A 150 -19.95 50.83 9.36
C VAL A 150 -19.53 52.27 9.67
N VAL A 151 -18.37 52.71 9.19
CA VAL A 151 -17.89 54.08 9.39
C VAL A 151 -18.88 55.10 8.80
N ARG A 152 -19.42 54.82 7.61
CA ARG A 152 -20.42 55.71 6.98
C ARG A 152 -21.76 55.73 7.69
N SER A 153 -22.09 54.69 8.45
CA SER A 153 -23.36 54.59 9.20
C SER A 153 -23.29 55.30 10.56
N CYS A 154 -22.08 55.50 11.10
CA CYS A 154 -21.85 56.13 12.41
C CYS A 154 -21.39 57.60 12.33
N GLY A 155 -21.22 58.15 11.12
CA GLY A 155 -20.76 59.53 10.88
C GLY A 155 -21.83 60.45 10.31
#